data_AF-A0AAU2GPV5-F1
#
_entry.id   AF-A0AAU2GPV5-F1
#
_cell.length_a   1.000
_cell.length_b   1.000
_cell.length_c   1.000
_cell.angle_alpha   90.00
_cell.angle_beta   90.00
_cell.angle_gamma   90.00
#
_symmetry.space_group_name_H-M   'P 1'
#
loop_
_entity.id
_entity.type
_entity.pdbx_description
1 polymer ?
#
loop_
_entity_poly.entity_id
_entity_poly.type
_entity_poly.pdbx_seq_one_letter_code
_entity_poly.pdbx_strand_id
1 'polypeptide(L)'
;MTLLPITAPASLLDVHHLDPEADGWGLRVDHAVATAAGDTYVLTGLRRYRAHAVGSADPAEQDFGYQLITRHGSDGKPTATAVFGQAVPGGGPSAIPEGDVATLAVLPDGAVALSSKPGSTHLLSPGLDEVRASWPMSWGWGKQQGPGDDPFAASIAVTPAGRLLCMTSEYGLSNWAGAHPNIVAVSEPGTPLGPGHKPVLRAIATLDARTDRQSDADAYAHVRYGDEPVGRGNRPSPSLTEALSELTGTSGSLYGYLDSRMSRPAALGDDLFVVPVFGKTYRSTNRGQEFSFALVDDHGVLQGRLGGLHLREDSPFTGFDFTVVADPHRARAFHLNRYGMYAWSADGVLRARMSTAEKLFKPLVHFALLECTPAGELLLAHRKQHLLLRVPVPQDLDDLAVAVEAALKGYGRERTALKKQYAPVNWLWSDSAATVHHL
;
A
#
# COMPACT_ATOMS: atom_id res chain seq x y z
N MET A 1 6.63 20.60 -10.93
CA MET A 1 7.85 19.78 -10.78
C MET A 1 7.43 18.33 -10.95
N THR A 2 8.11 17.53 -11.78
CA THR A 2 7.67 16.14 -12.04
C THR A 2 8.39 15.13 -11.16
N LEU A 3 9.54 15.49 -10.60
CA LEU A 3 10.36 14.64 -9.75
C LEU A 3 10.58 15.24 -8.36
N LEU A 4 10.34 14.49 -7.30
CA LEU A 4 10.47 14.93 -5.91
C LEU A 4 11.51 14.07 -5.17
N PRO A 5 12.41 14.64 -4.35
CA PRO A 5 13.29 13.87 -3.50
C PRO A 5 12.53 13.39 -2.26
N ILE A 6 12.68 12.11 -1.93
CA ILE A 6 12.11 11.53 -0.72
C ILE A 6 13.20 11.62 0.35
N THR A 7 13.05 12.58 1.26
CA THR A 7 14.08 12.95 2.22
C THR A 7 13.89 12.27 3.58
N ALA A 8 15.02 12.01 4.25
CA ALA A 8 15.07 11.70 5.67
C ALA A 8 15.29 13.00 6.46
N PRO A 9 14.68 13.16 7.65
CA PRO A 9 14.94 14.32 8.50
C PRO A 9 16.40 14.39 8.93
N ALA A 10 17.07 15.51 8.66
CA ALA A 10 18.47 15.71 9.03
C ALA A 10 18.69 15.54 10.55
N SER A 11 17.77 16.04 11.37
CA SER A 11 17.81 15.87 12.83
C SER A 11 17.83 14.41 13.27
N LEU A 12 17.13 13.52 12.56
CA LEU A 12 17.11 12.10 12.86
C LEU A 12 18.43 11.41 12.46
N LEU A 13 19.03 11.85 11.34
CA LEU A 13 20.35 11.38 10.92
C LEU A 13 21.43 11.80 11.91
N ASP A 14 21.36 13.06 12.38
CA ASP A 14 22.29 13.64 13.35
C ASP A 14 22.20 12.91 14.70
N VAL A 15 21.00 12.63 15.20
CA VAL A 15 20.80 11.86 16.46
C VAL A 15 21.49 10.50 16.41
N HIS A 16 21.48 9.84 15.25
CA HIS A 16 22.09 8.52 15.09
C HIS A 16 23.52 8.54 14.54
N HIS A 17 24.09 9.73 14.33
CA HIS A 17 25.38 9.92 13.67
C HIS A 17 25.48 9.05 12.41
N LEU A 18 24.39 9.00 11.63
CA LEU A 18 24.30 8.09 10.51
C LEU A 18 25.27 8.57 9.43
N ASP A 19 26.33 7.78 9.19
CA ASP A 19 27.19 7.95 8.04
C ASP A 19 26.53 7.31 6.80
N PRO A 20 26.05 8.11 5.82
CA PRO A 20 25.46 7.56 4.60
C PRO A 20 26.48 6.82 3.71
N GLU A 21 27.79 7.02 3.90
CA GLU A 21 28.83 6.27 3.18
C GLU A 21 29.04 4.86 3.74
N ALA A 22 28.65 4.62 5.00
CA ALA A 22 28.75 3.32 5.64
C ALA A 22 27.68 2.33 5.17
N ASP A 23 27.99 1.04 5.27
CA ASP A 23 27.03 -0.04 5.04
C ASP A 23 26.09 -0.24 6.24
N GLY A 24 25.04 -1.04 6.05
CA GLY A 24 24.17 -1.50 7.14
C GLY A 24 22.94 -0.63 7.41
N TRP A 25 22.70 0.41 6.61
CA TRP A 25 21.46 1.18 6.63
C TRP A 25 20.65 1.01 5.35
N GLY A 26 19.39 1.42 5.37
CA GLY A 26 18.56 1.50 4.18
C GLY A 26 17.35 2.38 4.35
N LEU A 27 16.97 3.04 3.27
CA LEU A 27 15.70 3.76 3.12
C LEU A 27 14.83 2.99 2.13
N ARG A 28 13.55 2.81 2.44
CA ARG A 28 12.56 2.16 1.57
C ARG A 28 11.35 3.07 1.44
N VAL A 29 10.84 3.20 0.23
CA VAL A 29 9.58 3.93 -0.04
C VAL A 29 8.46 2.90 -0.08
N ASP A 30 7.54 3.01 0.86
CA ASP A 30 6.50 2.00 1.08
C ASP A 30 5.20 2.37 0.38
N HIS A 31 4.79 3.64 0.47
CA HIS A 31 3.56 4.11 -0.14
C HIS A 31 3.58 5.63 -0.35
N ALA A 32 2.67 6.15 -1.17
CA ALA A 32 2.42 7.58 -1.27
C ALA A 32 0.96 7.83 -1.62
N VAL A 33 0.40 8.94 -1.13
CA VAL A 33 -0.96 9.40 -1.49
C VAL A 33 -0.93 10.91 -1.69
N ALA A 34 -1.78 11.40 -2.60
CA ALA A 34 -1.91 12.83 -2.84
C ALA A 34 -3.32 13.30 -2.48
N THR A 35 -3.41 14.53 -1.99
CA THR A 35 -4.66 15.24 -1.80
C THR A 35 -5.14 15.86 -3.12
N ALA A 36 -6.43 16.20 -3.21
CA ALA A 36 -6.96 16.97 -4.33
C ALA A 36 -6.31 18.39 -4.44
N ALA A 37 -5.78 18.92 -3.33
CA ALA A 37 -5.08 20.20 -3.30
C ALA A 37 -3.62 20.11 -3.81
N GLY A 38 -3.12 18.91 -4.09
CA GLY A 38 -1.78 18.69 -4.66
C GLY A 38 -0.70 18.32 -3.64
N ASP A 39 -0.98 18.41 -2.33
CA ASP A 39 -0.09 17.90 -1.28
C ASP A 39 0.10 16.39 -1.41
N THR A 40 1.30 15.89 -1.11
CA THR A 40 1.64 14.46 -1.21
C THR A 40 2.23 13.96 0.11
N TYR A 41 1.64 12.91 0.66
CA TYR A 41 2.18 12.19 1.82
C TYR A 41 2.95 10.97 1.34
N VAL A 42 4.19 10.82 1.78
CA VAL A 42 5.06 9.69 1.42
C VAL A 42 5.40 8.90 2.67
N LEU A 43 5.07 7.61 2.67
CA LEU A 43 5.45 6.66 3.72
C LEU A 43 6.78 6.01 3.37
N THR A 44 7.73 6.07 4.29
CA THR A 44 9.04 5.42 4.15
C THR A 44 9.44 4.64 5.39
N GLY A 45 10.30 3.65 5.21
CA GLY A 45 11.01 2.97 6.29
C GLY A 45 12.49 3.33 6.24
N LEU A 46 13.03 3.85 7.34
CA LEU A 46 14.46 4.15 7.52
C LEU A 46 15.00 3.23 8.62
N ARG A 47 16.05 2.48 8.31
CA ARG A 47 16.63 1.53 9.27
C ARG A 47 18.15 1.49 9.21
N ARG A 48 18.75 1.09 10.34
CA ARG A 48 20.15 0.67 10.47
C ARG A 48 20.22 -0.64 11.26
N TYR A 49 21.03 -1.56 10.78
CA TYR A 49 21.38 -2.82 11.45
C TYR A 49 22.90 -3.01 11.51
N ARG A 50 23.42 -3.26 12.70
CA ARG A 50 24.82 -3.48 13.05
C ARG A 50 24.91 -4.72 13.95
N ALA A 51 25.31 -5.85 13.36
CA ALA A 51 25.39 -7.15 14.06
C ALA A 51 26.24 -7.16 15.35
N HIS A 52 27.20 -6.23 15.50
CA HIS A 52 28.14 -6.17 16.62
C HIS A 52 27.76 -5.13 17.71
N ALA A 53 26.65 -4.40 17.57
CA ALA A 53 26.28 -3.31 18.47
C ALA A 53 25.05 -3.58 19.35
N VAL A 54 24.61 -4.85 19.43
CA VAL A 54 23.45 -5.26 20.23
C VAL A 54 23.67 -4.88 21.70
N GLY A 55 22.83 -3.98 22.22
CA GLY A 55 22.87 -3.52 23.61
C GLY A 55 23.70 -2.25 23.86
N SER A 56 24.22 -1.58 22.83
CA SER A 56 24.83 -0.25 23.01
C SER A 56 23.81 0.77 23.52
N ALA A 57 24.22 1.64 24.44
CA ALA A 57 23.42 2.78 24.88
C ALA A 57 23.66 4.05 24.03
N ASP A 58 24.70 4.02 23.17
CA ASP A 58 25.05 5.13 22.29
C ASP A 58 24.19 5.12 21.02
N PRO A 59 23.36 6.16 20.77
CA PRO A 59 22.59 6.30 19.54
C PRO A 59 23.41 6.19 18.25
N ALA A 60 24.71 6.53 18.28
CA ALA A 60 25.61 6.39 17.13
C ALA A 60 25.86 4.92 16.75
N GLU A 61 25.77 4.02 17.72
CA GLU A 61 26.06 2.59 17.56
C GLU A 61 24.81 1.71 17.51
N GLN A 62 23.68 2.18 18.03
CA GLN A 62 22.43 1.42 18.12
C GLN A 62 21.81 1.05 16.77
N ASP A 63 21.15 -0.11 16.73
CA ASP A 63 20.20 -0.41 15.66
C ASP A 63 18.96 0.48 15.79
N PHE A 64 18.38 0.83 14.64
CA PHE A 64 17.11 1.52 14.63
C PHE A 64 16.24 1.12 13.43
N GLY A 65 14.92 1.16 13.62
CA GLY A 65 13.92 1.04 12.56
C GLY A 65 12.80 2.06 12.79
N TYR A 66 12.71 3.06 11.92
CA TYR A 66 11.64 4.04 11.94
C TYR A 66 10.78 3.94 10.70
N GLN A 67 9.49 4.18 10.88
CA GLN A 67 8.61 4.56 9.78
C GLN A 67 8.39 6.07 9.82
N LEU A 68 8.35 6.66 8.63
CA LEU A 68 8.25 8.10 8.44
C LEU A 68 7.08 8.39 7.49
N ILE A 69 6.23 9.35 7.84
CA ILE A 69 5.30 9.96 6.88
C ILE A 69 5.78 11.38 6.64
N THR A 70 6.18 11.71 5.41
CA THR A 70 6.59 13.06 5.03
C THR A 70 5.52 13.71 4.17
N ARG A 71 4.98 14.85 4.61
CA ARG A 71 4.08 15.71 3.84
C ARG A 71 4.88 16.66 2.96
N HIS A 72 4.65 16.59 1.66
CA HIS A 72 5.15 17.54 0.67
C HIS A 72 4.02 18.47 0.28
N GLY A 73 4.28 19.78 0.27
CA GLY A 73 3.34 20.76 -0.27
C GLY A 73 3.15 20.59 -1.78
N SER A 74 2.20 21.32 -2.35
CA SER A 74 1.97 21.35 -3.81
C SER A 74 3.17 21.82 -4.64
N ASP A 75 4.11 22.56 -4.03
CA ASP A 75 5.38 22.95 -4.64
C ASP A 75 6.44 21.82 -4.63
N GLY A 76 6.15 20.70 -3.97
CA GLY A 76 7.01 19.54 -3.86
C GLY A 76 8.00 19.60 -2.71
N LYS A 77 7.99 20.64 -1.87
CA LYS A 77 8.90 20.74 -0.72
C LYS A 77 8.33 20.04 0.50
N PRO A 78 9.17 19.36 1.30
CA PRO A 78 8.73 18.75 2.54
C PRO A 78 8.35 19.85 3.55
N THR A 79 7.26 19.65 4.28
CA THR A 79 6.67 20.64 5.21
C THR A 79 6.57 20.09 6.63
N ALA A 80 6.23 18.81 6.78
CA ALA A 80 6.17 18.11 8.04
C ALA A 80 6.54 16.64 7.85
N THR A 81 7.14 16.03 8.88
CA THR A 81 7.47 14.61 8.93
C THR A 81 7.06 14.04 10.28
N ALA A 82 6.21 13.02 10.28
CA ALA A 82 5.96 12.18 11.45
C ALA A 82 6.95 11.02 11.50
N VAL A 83 7.54 10.77 12.66
CA VAL A 83 8.45 9.66 12.97
C VAL A 83 7.78 8.73 13.97
N PHE A 84 7.69 7.44 13.67
CA PHE A 84 7.05 6.44 14.52
C PHE A 84 7.69 5.05 14.38
N GLY A 85 7.20 4.08 15.16
CA GLY A 85 7.69 2.71 15.19
C GLY A 85 8.59 2.46 16.40
N GLN A 86 9.89 2.71 16.27
CA GLN A 86 10.82 2.68 17.39
C GLN A 86 10.82 4.01 18.16
N ALA A 87 11.02 3.96 19.48
CA ALA A 87 11.22 5.15 20.29
C ALA A 87 12.54 5.85 19.92
N VAL A 88 12.50 7.17 19.70
CA VAL A 88 13.69 7.96 19.43
C VAL A 88 14.52 8.13 20.72
N PRO A 89 15.86 8.10 20.67
CA PRO A 89 16.70 8.29 21.85
C PRO A 89 16.33 9.54 22.67
N GLY A 90 16.07 9.34 23.96
CA GLY A 90 15.64 10.41 24.88
C GLY A 90 14.17 10.81 24.76
N GLY A 91 13.40 10.20 23.86
CA GLY A 91 11.96 10.39 23.68
C GLY A 91 11.10 9.39 24.45
N GLY A 92 9.78 9.60 24.40
CA GLY A 92 8.79 8.64 24.89
C GLY A 92 8.60 7.45 23.95
N PRO A 93 7.84 6.42 24.37
CA PRO A 93 7.42 5.35 23.48
C PRO A 93 6.60 5.91 22.32
N SER A 94 6.72 5.31 21.13
CA SER A 94 5.95 5.75 19.98
C SER A 94 4.46 5.40 20.13
N ALA A 95 3.55 6.32 19.80
CA ALA A 95 2.11 6.07 19.81
C ALA A 95 1.68 5.07 18.71
N ILE A 96 2.50 4.91 17.66
CA ILE A 96 2.23 3.99 16.56
C ILE A 96 3.39 2.98 16.48
N PRO A 97 3.14 1.68 16.70
CA PRO A 97 4.17 0.66 16.56
C PRO A 97 4.57 0.49 15.08
N GLU A 98 5.74 -0.11 14.84
CA GLU A 98 6.17 -0.45 13.47
C GLU A 98 5.19 -1.48 12.88
N GLY A 99 4.65 -1.17 11.71
CA GLY A 99 3.69 -2.03 11.00
C GLY A 99 4.30 -2.69 9.77
N ASP A 100 3.95 -3.97 9.53
CA ASP A 100 4.29 -4.66 8.30
C ASP A 100 3.33 -4.25 7.16
N VAL A 101 3.88 -4.06 5.95
CA VAL A 101 3.16 -3.65 4.74
C VAL A 101 2.16 -2.49 4.99
N ALA A 102 2.67 -1.39 5.55
CA ALA A 102 1.85 -0.22 5.86
C ALA A 102 1.47 0.59 4.59
N THR A 103 0.28 1.17 4.60
CA THR A 103 -0.31 1.94 3.50
C THR A 103 -0.98 3.20 4.02
N LEU A 104 -1.15 4.20 3.16
CA LEU A 104 -1.77 5.48 3.48
C LEU A 104 -3.08 5.65 2.71
N ALA A 105 -4.01 6.40 3.29
CA ALA A 105 -5.15 7.01 2.62
C ALA A 105 -5.37 8.42 3.16
N VAL A 106 -5.79 9.36 2.30
CA VAL A 106 -6.30 10.67 2.74
C VAL A 106 -7.82 10.57 2.81
N LEU A 107 -8.38 10.79 3.99
CA LEU A 107 -9.82 10.77 4.22
C LEU A 107 -10.48 12.06 3.71
N PRO A 108 -11.81 12.09 3.50
CA PRO A 108 -12.52 13.27 3.00
C PRO A 108 -12.36 14.53 3.86
N ASP A 109 -12.10 14.39 5.16
CA ASP A 109 -11.85 15.49 6.10
C ASP A 109 -10.37 15.96 6.08
N GLY A 110 -9.52 15.34 5.26
CA GLY A 110 -8.10 15.60 5.13
C GLY A 110 -7.22 14.84 6.13
N ALA A 111 -7.78 14.08 7.07
CA ALA A 111 -7.00 13.24 7.97
C ALA A 111 -6.25 12.16 7.19
N VAL A 112 -5.09 11.76 7.70
CA VAL A 112 -4.26 10.72 7.08
C VAL A 112 -4.47 9.42 7.84
N ALA A 113 -5.05 8.42 7.17
CA ALA A 113 -5.17 7.09 7.72
C ALA A 113 -3.93 6.26 7.35
N LEU A 114 -3.24 5.74 8.37
CA LEU A 114 -2.17 4.76 8.24
C LEU A 114 -2.73 3.39 8.58
N SER A 115 -2.72 2.45 7.63
CA SER A 115 -3.18 1.07 7.83
C SER A 115 -2.05 0.08 7.64
N SER A 116 -1.92 -0.91 8.51
CA SER A 116 -0.86 -1.93 8.44
C SER A 116 -1.40 -3.33 8.72
N LYS A 117 -0.68 -4.34 8.23
CA LYS A 117 -1.03 -5.74 8.51
C LYS A 117 -0.72 -6.07 9.98
N PRO A 118 -1.61 -6.82 10.67
CA PRO A 118 -2.71 -7.58 10.09
C PRO A 118 -4.01 -6.78 9.96
N GLY A 119 -4.22 -5.67 10.67
CA GLY A 119 -5.47 -4.91 10.59
C GLY A 119 -5.47 -3.62 11.40
N SER A 120 -4.29 -3.09 11.73
CA SER A 120 -4.15 -1.87 12.54
C SER A 120 -4.43 -0.65 11.69
N THR A 121 -5.19 0.31 12.23
CA THR A 121 -5.40 1.62 11.59
C THR A 121 -5.18 2.75 12.59
N HIS A 122 -4.42 3.77 12.19
CA HIS A 122 -4.17 4.97 12.97
C HIS A 122 -4.58 6.20 12.15
N LEU A 123 -5.27 7.16 12.79
CA LEU A 123 -5.60 8.44 12.17
C LEU A 123 -4.63 9.50 12.65
N LEU A 124 -4.01 10.17 11.70
CA LEU A 124 -3.13 11.31 11.95
C LEU A 124 -3.82 12.60 11.51
N SER A 125 -3.49 13.69 12.19
CA SER A 125 -3.82 15.03 11.72
C SER A 125 -3.20 15.29 10.33
N PRO A 126 -3.78 16.18 9.50
CA PRO A 126 -3.17 16.58 8.22
C PRO A 126 -1.78 17.24 8.39
N GLY A 127 -1.51 17.79 9.57
CA GLY A 127 -0.20 18.35 9.95
C GLY A 127 0.83 17.31 10.35
N LEU A 128 0.42 16.05 10.57
CA LEU A 128 1.24 14.95 11.07
C LEU A 128 1.80 15.18 12.49
N ASP A 129 1.20 16.08 13.25
CA ASP A 129 1.61 16.48 14.60
C ASP A 129 0.89 15.70 15.73
N GLU A 130 -0.17 14.96 15.40
CA GLU A 130 -1.02 14.28 16.38
C GLU A 130 -1.60 12.98 15.83
N VAL A 131 -1.62 11.94 16.67
CA VAL A 131 -2.43 10.72 16.46
C VAL A 131 -3.81 10.93 17.09
N ARG A 132 -4.84 11.05 16.25
CA ARG A 132 -6.22 11.39 16.66
C ARG A 132 -7.03 10.18 17.11
N ALA A 133 -6.74 9.00 16.55
CA ALA A 133 -7.41 7.75 16.87
C ALA A 133 -6.53 6.55 16.50
N SER A 134 -6.73 5.42 17.17
CA SER A 134 -5.99 4.18 16.89
C SER A 134 -6.88 2.96 17.12
N TRP A 135 -6.81 2.03 16.18
CA TRP A 135 -7.53 0.75 16.14
C TRP A 135 -6.51 -0.37 15.94
N PRO A 136 -5.77 -0.74 16.99
CA PRO A 136 -4.67 -1.67 16.87
C PRO A 136 -5.16 -3.10 16.69
N MET A 137 -4.37 -3.88 15.96
CA MET A 137 -4.47 -5.33 15.89
C MET A 137 -3.14 -5.94 16.30
N SER A 138 -3.14 -6.75 17.34
CA SER A 138 -1.93 -7.45 17.78
C SER A 138 -1.40 -8.40 16.70
N TRP A 139 -0.12 -8.26 16.36
CA TRP A 139 0.60 -9.22 15.52
C TRP A 139 1.09 -10.39 16.38
N GLY A 140 0.77 -11.63 16.03
CA GLY A 140 1.23 -12.79 16.78
C GLY A 140 0.71 -14.13 16.27
N TRP A 141 1.36 -15.22 16.70
CA TRP A 141 1.03 -16.61 16.40
C TRP A 141 -0.25 -17.11 17.12
N GLY A 142 -1.17 -16.21 17.43
CA GLY A 142 -2.41 -16.49 18.13
C GLY A 142 -3.05 -15.16 18.54
N LYS A 143 -4.37 -15.16 18.74
CA LYS A 143 -5.05 -14.03 19.36
C LYS A 143 -4.50 -13.91 20.79
N GLN A 144 -3.60 -12.97 21.04
CA GLN A 144 -3.34 -12.57 22.42
C GLN A 144 -4.65 -11.95 22.89
N GLN A 145 -5.43 -12.69 23.68
CA GLN A 145 -6.63 -12.16 24.33
C GLN A 145 -6.17 -11.14 25.38
N GLY A 146 -5.82 -9.95 24.91
CA GLY A 146 -5.60 -8.77 25.71
C GLY A 146 -6.80 -7.83 25.57
N PRO A 147 -7.20 -7.11 26.63
CA PRO A 147 -8.16 -6.03 26.54
C PRO A 147 -7.51 -4.86 25.76
N GLY A 148 -7.71 -4.78 24.45
CA GLY A 148 -7.12 -3.71 23.63
C GLY A 148 -7.15 -3.92 22.12
N ASP A 149 -7.37 -5.14 21.63
CA ASP A 149 -7.55 -5.38 20.19
C ASP A 149 -8.92 -4.85 19.73
N ASP A 150 -8.90 -3.81 18.91
CA ASP A 150 -10.07 -3.24 18.24
C ASP A 150 -9.70 -2.88 16.79
N PRO A 151 -9.41 -3.87 15.92
CA PRO A 151 -8.82 -3.63 14.61
C PRO A 151 -9.82 -2.97 13.66
N PHE A 152 -9.36 -2.18 12.69
CA PHE A 152 -10.24 -1.59 11.67
C PHE A 152 -9.99 -2.19 10.29
N ALA A 153 -8.86 -1.87 9.65
CA ALA A 153 -8.52 -2.35 8.32
C ALA A 153 -7.01 -2.52 8.13
N ALA A 154 -6.62 -3.52 7.33
CA ALA A 154 -5.24 -3.74 6.89
C ALA A 154 -4.81 -2.80 5.77
N SER A 155 -5.78 -2.27 5.02
CA SER A 155 -5.58 -1.21 4.03
C SER A 155 -6.88 -0.47 3.77
N ILE A 156 -6.78 0.82 3.43
CA ILE A 156 -7.89 1.67 3.05
C ILE A 156 -7.62 2.29 1.67
N ALA A 157 -8.65 2.35 0.84
CA ALA A 157 -8.75 3.25 -0.31
C ALA A 157 -10.04 4.07 -0.16
N VAL A 158 -10.08 5.26 -0.77
CA VAL A 158 -11.24 6.16 -0.67
C VAL A 158 -11.83 6.34 -2.07
N THR A 159 -13.14 6.15 -2.19
CA THR A 159 -13.86 6.36 -3.45
C THR A 159 -14.14 7.85 -3.68
N PRO A 160 -14.52 8.27 -4.90
CA PRO A 160 -14.88 9.67 -5.19
C PRO A 160 -15.99 10.22 -4.27
N ALA A 161 -16.99 9.43 -3.90
CA ALA A 161 -18.04 9.79 -2.95
C ALA A 161 -17.59 9.75 -1.48
N GLY A 162 -16.32 9.47 -1.20
CA GLY A 162 -15.76 9.42 0.15
C GLY A 162 -16.07 8.13 0.91
N ARG A 163 -16.51 7.06 0.22
CA ARG A 163 -16.66 5.74 0.84
C ARG A 163 -15.28 5.14 1.10
N LEU A 164 -15.18 4.34 2.16
CA LEU A 164 -13.96 3.60 2.48
C LEU A 164 -14.06 2.22 1.84
N LEU A 165 -13.10 1.89 0.97
CA LEU A 165 -12.85 0.54 0.50
C LEU A 165 -11.76 -0.08 1.37
N CYS A 166 -12.14 -1.04 2.19
CA CYS A 166 -11.31 -1.62 3.22
C CYS A 166 -10.98 -3.08 2.90
N MET A 167 -9.73 -3.45 3.18
CA MET A 167 -9.33 -4.85 3.32
C MET A 167 -9.20 -5.16 4.80
N THR A 168 -9.93 -6.15 5.31
CA THR A 168 -9.91 -6.52 6.73
C THR A 168 -9.44 -7.96 6.90
N SER A 169 -8.92 -8.24 8.10
CA SER A 169 -8.33 -9.55 8.42
C SER A 169 -9.16 -10.32 9.43
N GLU A 170 -9.09 -11.64 9.30
CA GLU A 170 -9.75 -12.55 10.22
C GLU A 170 -8.74 -13.54 10.82
N TYR A 171 -9.02 -13.99 12.04
CA TYR A 171 -8.34 -15.13 12.65
C TYR A 171 -8.98 -16.44 12.18
N GLY A 172 -8.28 -17.56 12.38
CA GLY A 172 -8.88 -18.90 12.23
C GLY A 172 -9.13 -19.39 10.81
N LEU A 173 -8.55 -18.73 9.79
CA LEU A 173 -8.76 -19.09 8.38
C LEU A 173 -7.85 -20.20 7.85
N SER A 174 -6.71 -20.46 8.50
CA SER A 174 -5.73 -21.41 8.01
C SER A 174 -5.14 -22.30 9.11
N ASN A 175 -4.35 -23.30 8.68
CA ASN A 175 -3.59 -24.12 9.61
C ASN A 175 -2.49 -23.35 10.36
N TRP A 176 -2.14 -22.18 9.86
CA TRP A 176 -1.14 -21.28 10.41
C TRP A 176 -1.77 -20.26 11.33
N ALA A 177 -0.94 -19.75 12.23
CA ALA A 177 -1.42 -18.83 13.24
C ALA A 177 -1.39 -17.38 12.76
N GLY A 178 -2.22 -16.55 13.41
CA GLY A 178 -2.34 -15.12 13.14
C GLY A 178 -3.57 -14.76 12.34
N ALA A 179 -3.79 -13.45 12.18
CA ALA A 179 -4.86 -12.90 11.37
C ALA A 179 -4.37 -12.69 9.92
N HIS A 180 -5.25 -12.94 8.96
CA HIS A 180 -4.94 -12.82 7.54
C HIS A 180 -5.97 -11.96 6.82
N PRO A 181 -5.56 -11.07 5.90
CA PRO A 181 -6.49 -10.33 5.06
C PRO A 181 -7.39 -11.28 4.28
N ASN A 182 -8.70 -11.19 4.49
CA ASN A 182 -9.65 -12.13 3.88
C ASN A 182 -10.94 -11.48 3.39
N ILE A 183 -11.34 -10.33 3.94
CA ILE A 183 -12.58 -9.66 3.56
C ILE A 183 -12.27 -8.33 2.86
N VAL A 184 -12.91 -8.10 1.72
CA VAL A 184 -13.04 -6.77 1.11
C VAL A 184 -14.41 -6.22 1.52
N ALA A 185 -14.43 -5.02 2.07
CA ALA A 185 -15.63 -4.39 2.58
C ALA A 185 -15.68 -2.90 2.22
N VAL A 186 -16.87 -2.34 2.16
CA VAL A 186 -17.11 -0.93 1.82
C VAL A 186 -17.91 -0.25 2.91
N SER A 187 -17.61 1.00 3.22
CA SER A 187 -18.46 1.81 4.09
C SER A 187 -19.69 2.31 3.33
N GLU A 188 -20.73 2.66 4.07
CA GLU A 188 -21.84 3.41 3.51
C GLU A 188 -21.42 4.87 3.21
N PRO A 189 -22.02 5.53 2.21
CA PRO A 189 -21.78 6.94 1.95
C PRO A 189 -22.03 7.81 3.19
N GLY A 190 -21.15 8.77 3.46
CA GLY A 190 -21.31 9.71 4.58
C GLY A 190 -21.06 9.12 5.97
N THR A 191 -20.46 7.93 6.07
CA THR A 191 -20.03 7.34 7.35
C THR A 191 -18.51 7.55 7.56
N PRO A 192 -18.10 8.68 8.16
CA PRO A 192 -16.68 9.01 8.25
C PRO A 192 -15.96 8.11 9.26
N LEU A 193 -14.69 7.81 9.02
CA LEU A 193 -13.80 7.26 10.03
C LEU A 193 -13.21 8.41 10.85
N GLY A 194 -13.35 8.40 12.17
CA GLY A 194 -12.90 9.50 13.01
C GLY A 194 -12.75 9.15 14.49
N PRO A 195 -12.23 10.07 15.32
CA PRO A 195 -12.13 9.87 16.76
C PRO A 195 -13.46 9.50 17.39
N GLY A 196 -13.52 8.35 18.08
CA GLY A 196 -14.74 7.84 18.70
C GLY A 196 -15.81 7.33 17.73
N HIS A 197 -15.55 7.31 16.42
CA HIS A 197 -16.48 6.81 15.41
C HIS A 197 -15.79 5.83 14.46
N LYS A 198 -16.20 4.56 14.57
CA LYS A 198 -15.76 3.47 13.70
C LYS A 198 -16.93 3.10 12.77
N PRO A 199 -16.85 3.39 11.46
CA PRO A 199 -17.95 3.12 10.55
C PRO A 199 -18.15 1.61 10.38
N VAL A 200 -19.39 1.21 10.18
CA VAL A 200 -19.73 -0.15 9.77
C VAL A 200 -19.34 -0.34 8.31
N LEU A 201 -18.70 -1.47 8.03
CA LEU A 201 -18.24 -1.89 6.72
C LEU A 201 -19.11 -3.06 6.25
N ARG A 202 -19.71 -2.93 5.07
CA ARG A 202 -20.44 -3.99 4.38
C ARG A 202 -19.45 -4.87 3.61
N ALA A 203 -19.33 -6.13 4.00
CA ALA A 203 -18.51 -7.10 3.29
C ALA A 203 -19.09 -7.37 1.90
N ILE A 204 -18.25 -7.24 0.88
CA ILE A 204 -18.62 -7.45 -0.54
C ILE A 204 -17.91 -8.65 -1.13
N ALA A 205 -16.72 -9.01 -0.65
CA ALA A 205 -16.03 -10.20 -1.11
C ALA A 205 -15.26 -10.87 0.01
N THR A 206 -15.18 -12.19 -0.07
CA THR A 206 -14.34 -13.03 0.77
C THR A 206 -13.30 -13.70 -0.09
N LEU A 207 -12.02 -13.64 0.28
CA LEU A 207 -10.97 -14.35 -0.43
C LEU A 207 -11.15 -15.86 -0.30
N ASP A 208 -11.23 -16.36 0.93
CA ASP A 208 -11.30 -17.79 1.26
C ASP A 208 -12.43 -18.08 2.27
N ALA A 209 -13.24 -19.11 1.96
CA ALA A 209 -14.39 -19.52 2.77
C ALA A 209 -14.03 -20.48 3.92
N ARG A 210 -12.78 -20.98 3.99
CA ARG A 210 -12.34 -21.89 5.06
C ARG A 210 -12.42 -21.21 6.42
N THR A 211 -13.26 -21.76 7.30
CA THR A 211 -13.57 -21.18 8.62
C THR A 211 -13.53 -22.19 9.76
N ASP A 212 -12.98 -23.39 9.52
CA ASP A 212 -13.03 -24.54 10.45
C ASP A 212 -12.49 -24.24 11.86
N ARG A 213 -11.68 -23.19 12.02
CA ARG A 213 -11.06 -22.79 13.29
C ARG A 213 -11.60 -21.47 13.85
N GLN A 214 -12.59 -20.86 13.22
CA GLN A 214 -13.21 -19.64 13.71
C GLN A 214 -14.19 -19.91 14.85
N SER A 215 -14.07 -19.09 15.90
CA SER A 215 -15.02 -18.97 16.99
C SER A 215 -15.82 -17.68 16.88
N ASP A 216 -16.91 -17.55 17.65
CA ASP A 216 -17.71 -16.32 17.67
C ASP A 216 -16.90 -15.11 18.19
N ALA A 217 -15.82 -15.38 18.95
CA ALA A 217 -14.89 -14.34 19.40
C ALA A 217 -14.01 -13.78 18.28
N ASP A 218 -13.95 -14.40 17.10
CA ASP A 218 -13.12 -13.96 15.98
C ASP A 218 -13.86 -13.01 15.03
N ALA A 219 -15.17 -12.80 15.25
CA ALA A 219 -15.99 -11.86 14.48
C ALA A 219 -15.83 -10.43 15.03
N TYR A 220 -15.72 -9.45 14.13
CA TYR A 220 -15.67 -8.03 14.48
C TYR A 220 -16.99 -7.34 14.10
N ALA A 221 -17.62 -6.68 15.08
CA ALA A 221 -18.94 -6.08 14.89
C ALA A 221 -19.01 -5.00 13.79
N HIS A 222 -17.90 -4.34 13.47
CA HIS A 222 -17.85 -3.31 12.44
C HIS A 222 -17.78 -3.87 11.02
N VAL A 223 -17.57 -5.18 10.82
CA VAL A 223 -17.57 -5.79 9.48
C VAL A 223 -18.77 -6.71 9.37
N ARG A 224 -19.75 -6.38 8.53
CA ARG A 224 -21.04 -7.08 8.46
C ARG A 224 -21.30 -7.66 7.08
N TYR A 225 -21.97 -8.80 7.05
CA TYR A 225 -22.60 -9.36 5.86
C TYR A 225 -24.09 -9.55 6.17
N GLY A 226 -24.94 -8.84 5.44
CA GLY A 226 -26.31 -8.59 5.87
C GLY A 226 -26.34 -7.83 7.19
N ASP A 227 -27.19 -8.27 8.11
CA ASP A 227 -27.35 -7.65 9.43
C ASP A 227 -26.40 -8.20 10.48
N GLU A 228 -25.58 -9.21 10.18
CA GLU A 228 -24.73 -9.88 11.17
C GLU A 228 -23.24 -9.66 10.89
N PRO A 229 -22.38 -9.67 11.92
CA PRO A 229 -20.93 -9.65 11.73
C PRO A 229 -20.45 -10.79 10.82
N VAL A 230 -19.39 -10.53 10.05
CA VAL A 230 -18.73 -11.59 9.28
C VAL A 230 -18.07 -12.59 10.22
N GLY A 231 -18.35 -13.87 10.01
CA GLY A 231 -17.76 -14.95 10.78
C GLY A 231 -18.36 -16.31 10.39
N ARG A 232 -17.54 -17.36 10.40
CA ARG A 232 -17.94 -18.72 10.00
C ARG A 232 -18.67 -18.71 8.65
N GLY A 233 -19.88 -19.27 8.57
CA GLY A 233 -20.68 -19.32 7.34
C GLY A 233 -21.32 -17.99 6.92
N ASN A 234 -21.35 -16.96 7.77
CA ASN A 234 -21.95 -15.65 7.42
C ASN A 234 -20.93 -14.76 6.70
N ARG A 235 -20.84 -14.91 5.37
CA ARG A 235 -19.88 -14.17 4.54
C ARG A 235 -20.29 -14.15 3.06
N PRO A 236 -19.78 -13.20 2.27
CA PRO A 236 -19.93 -13.23 0.81
C PRO A 236 -19.49 -14.57 0.22
N SER A 237 -20.34 -15.13 -0.64
CA SER A 237 -20.17 -16.40 -1.34
C SER A 237 -20.70 -16.32 -2.78
N PRO A 238 -20.08 -16.98 -3.77
CA PRO A 238 -18.85 -17.76 -3.68
C PRO A 238 -17.65 -16.90 -3.27
N SER A 239 -16.64 -17.51 -2.63
CA SER A 239 -15.40 -16.80 -2.33
C SER A 239 -14.65 -16.45 -3.63
N LEU A 240 -13.78 -15.45 -3.59
CA LEU A 240 -12.99 -15.03 -4.75
C LEU A 240 -12.12 -16.17 -5.27
N THR A 241 -11.58 -17.01 -4.39
CA THR A 241 -10.79 -18.18 -4.81
C THR A 241 -11.64 -19.19 -5.58
N GLU A 242 -12.87 -19.47 -5.14
CA GLU A 242 -13.82 -20.34 -5.86
C GLU A 242 -14.24 -19.74 -7.21
N ALA A 243 -14.69 -18.47 -7.20
CA ALA A 243 -15.17 -17.78 -8.39
C ALA A 243 -14.06 -17.60 -9.44
N LEU A 244 -12.84 -17.26 -9.01
CA LEU A 244 -11.70 -17.14 -9.92
C LEU A 244 -11.22 -18.50 -10.42
N SER A 245 -11.27 -19.56 -9.60
CA SER A 245 -10.94 -20.90 -10.07
C SER A 245 -11.91 -21.40 -11.12
N GLU A 246 -13.20 -21.11 -11.00
CA GLU A 246 -14.18 -21.38 -12.05
C GLU A 246 -13.88 -20.54 -13.31
N LEU A 247 -13.71 -19.23 -13.14
CA LEU A 247 -13.47 -18.29 -14.24
C LEU A 247 -12.20 -18.62 -15.04
N THR A 248 -11.14 -19.11 -14.40
CA THR A 248 -9.88 -19.46 -15.06
C THR A 248 -9.75 -20.95 -15.41
N GLY A 249 -10.76 -21.78 -15.08
CA GLY A 249 -10.72 -23.22 -15.32
C GLY A 249 -9.66 -23.95 -14.47
N THR A 250 -9.35 -23.44 -13.28
CA THR A 250 -8.34 -23.99 -12.36
C THR A 250 -8.95 -24.68 -11.13
N SER A 251 -10.26 -24.91 -11.12
CA SER A 251 -10.96 -25.64 -10.06
C SER A 251 -10.29 -26.99 -9.75
N GLY A 252 -9.95 -27.21 -8.49
CA GLY A 252 -9.25 -28.43 -8.03
C GLY A 252 -7.74 -28.49 -8.33
N SER A 253 -7.17 -27.47 -8.98
CA SER A 253 -5.74 -27.41 -9.25
C SER A 253 -4.95 -27.01 -8.00
N LEU A 254 -3.90 -27.78 -7.69
CA LEU A 254 -2.92 -27.42 -6.64
C LEU A 254 -2.12 -26.15 -6.97
N TYR A 255 -2.12 -25.74 -8.24
CA TYR A 255 -1.48 -24.51 -8.71
C TYR A 255 -2.50 -23.39 -9.00
N GLY A 256 -3.78 -23.63 -8.65
CA GLY A 256 -4.86 -22.66 -8.77
C GLY A 256 -4.83 -21.62 -7.64
N TYR A 257 -6.02 -21.20 -7.19
CA TYR A 257 -6.18 -20.20 -6.13
C TYR A 257 -6.22 -20.78 -4.70
N LEU A 258 -5.84 -22.05 -4.52
CA LEU A 258 -5.73 -22.66 -3.19
C LEU A 258 -4.60 -21.99 -2.39
N ASP A 259 -4.88 -21.64 -1.13
CA ASP A 259 -3.95 -20.87 -0.27
C ASP A 259 -3.48 -19.56 -0.91
N SER A 260 -4.34 -18.95 -1.74
CA SER A 260 -4.09 -17.63 -2.28
C SER A 260 -4.05 -16.56 -1.19
N ARG A 261 -3.49 -15.42 -1.57
CA ARG A 261 -3.53 -14.18 -0.79
C ARG A 261 -4.07 -13.06 -1.66
N MET A 262 -4.63 -12.03 -1.03
CA MET A 262 -4.93 -10.77 -1.70
C MET A 262 -3.98 -9.64 -1.30
N SER A 263 -3.89 -8.62 -2.14
CA SER A 263 -3.26 -7.33 -1.81
C SER A 263 -4.30 -6.22 -1.75
N ARG A 264 -3.85 -4.98 -1.48
CA ARG A 264 -4.73 -3.81 -1.31
C ARG A 264 -5.66 -3.66 -2.52
N PRO A 265 -7.00 -3.62 -2.31
CA PRO A 265 -7.94 -3.34 -3.37
C PRO A 265 -7.88 -1.85 -3.77
N ALA A 266 -8.24 -1.56 -5.02
CA ALA A 266 -8.24 -0.20 -5.57
C ALA A 266 -9.62 0.15 -6.13
N ALA A 267 -10.07 1.39 -5.93
CA ALA A 267 -11.36 1.86 -6.43
C ALA A 267 -11.27 2.33 -7.88
N LEU A 268 -12.10 1.79 -8.76
CA LEU A 268 -12.31 2.28 -10.13
C LEU A 268 -13.46 3.30 -10.21
N GLY A 269 -14.25 3.40 -9.15
CA GLY A 269 -15.37 4.32 -9.00
C GLY A 269 -15.97 4.17 -7.61
N ASP A 270 -17.23 4.55 -7.46
CA ASP A 270 -17.96 4.36 -6.20
C ASP A 270 -18.54 2.96 -6.04
N ASP A 271 -18.71 2.24 -7.15
CA ASP A 271 -19.44 0.97 -7.27
C ASP A 271 -18.61 -0.16 -7.89
N LEU A 272 -17.36 0.10 -8.30
CA LEU A 272 -16.49 -0.88 -8.95
C LEU A 272 -15.08 -0.84 -8.36
N PHE A 273 -14.55 -2.03 -8.05
CA PHE A 273 -13.26 -2.21 -7.40
C PHE A 273 -12.41 -3.27 -8.09
N VAL A 274 -11.09 -3.07 -8.04
CA VAL A 274 -10.11 -4.10 -8.41
C VAL A 274 -9.59 -4.76 -7.14
N VAL A 275 -9.72 -6.08 -7.05
CA VAL A 275 -9.17 -6.89 -5.96
C VAL A 275 -8.05 -7.79 -6.50
N PRO A 276 -6.78 -7.49 -6.21
CA PRO A 276 -5.66 -8.34 -6.62
C PRO A 276 -5.61 -9.63 -5.79
N VAL A 277 -5.64 -10.77 -6.47
CA VAL A 277 -5.56 -12.11 -5.88
C VAL A 277 -4.40 -12.86 -6.51
N PHE A 278 -3.54 -13.45 -5.67
CA PHE A 278 -2.33 -14.13 -6.08
C PHE A 278 -2.29 -15.54 -5.51
N GLY A 279 -1.94 -16.51 -6.34
CA GLY A 279 -1.63 -17.88 -5.95
C GLY A 279 -0.55 -17.96 -4.88
N LYS A 280 -0.46 -19.15 -4.26
CA LYS A 280 0.49 -19.43 -3.19
C LYS A 280 1.93 -19.17 -3.64
N THR A 281 2.70 -18.54 -2.76
CA THR A 281 4.15 -18.36 -2.95
C THR A 281 4.90 -19.56 -2.36
N TYR A 282 5.61 -20.30 -3.20
CA TYR A 282 6.50 -21.41 -2.87
C TYR A 282 7.95 -20.96 -2.72
N ARG A 283 8.73 -21.73 -1.96
CA ARG A 283 10.16 -21.50 -1.74
C ARG A 283 11.03 -21.78 -2.98
N SER A 284 10.58 -22.63 -3.90
CA SER A 284 11.36 -23.07 -5.07
C SER A 284 11.17 -22.16 -6.30
N THR A 285 9.95 -22.05 -6.80
CA THR A 285 9.60 -21.21 -7.95
C THR A 285 8.14 -20.76 -7.87
N ASN A 286 7.92 -19.50 -8.25
CA ASN A 286 6.59 -18.87 -8.31
C ASN A 286 6.21 -18.47 -9.73
N ARG A 287 7.08 -18.78 -10.70
CA ARG A 287 6.83 -18.39 -12.09
C ARG A 287 5.68 -19.21 -12.65
N GLY A 288 4.67 -18.53 -13.18
CA GLY A 288 3.47 -19.16 -13.73
C GLY A 288 2.45 -19.58 -12.68
N GLN A 289 2.58 -19.14 -11.43
CA GLN A 289 1.50 -19.20 -10.45
C GLN A 289 0.32 -18.34 -10.92
N GLU A 290 -0.89 -18.76 -10.56
CA GLU A 290 -2.12 -18.02 -10.88
C GLU A 290 -2.11 -16.63 -10.24
N PHE A 291 -2.64 -15.66 -10.96
CA PHE A 291 -2.96 -14.34 -10.43
C PHE A 291 -4.11 -13.72 -11.22
N SER A 292 -4.92 -12.92 -10.53
CA SER A 292 -5.99 -12.15 -11.12
C SER A 292 -6.11 -10.79 -10.45
N PHE A 293 -6.50 -9.80 -11.24
CA PHE A 293 -7.00 -8.53 -10.74
C PHE A 293 -8.51 -8.56 -10.93
N ALA A 294 -9.23 -9.11 -9.94
CA ALA A 294 -10.67 -9.34 -10.02
C ALA A 294 -11.44 -8.02 -10.03
N LEU A 295 -12.47 -7.91 -10.87
CA LEU A 295 -13.38 -6.78 -10.89
C LEU A 295 -14.61 -7.13 -10.08
N VAL A 296 -14.82 -6.45 -8.96
CA VAL A 296 -15.90 -6.71 -8.01
C VAL A 296 -16.72 -5.43 -7.83
N ASP A 297 -18.04 -5.52 -7.95
CA ASP A 297 -18.91 -4.38 -7.67
C ASP A 297 -19.22 -4.21 -6.17
N ASP A 298 -19.91 -3.14 -5.80
CA ASP A 298 -20.27 -2.85 -4.41
C ASP A 298 -21.41 -3.70 -3.84
N HIS A 299 -21.99 -4.57 -4.66
CA HIS A 299 -22.90 -5.64 -4.24
C HIS A 299 -22.17 -6.98 -4.05
N GLY A 300 -20.89 -7.05 -4.38
CA GLY A 300 -20.08 -8.26 -4.25
C GLY A 300 -20.11 -9.19 -5.45
N VAL A 301 -20.62 -8.74 -6.60
CA VAL A 301 -20.66 -9.54 -7.83
C VAL A 301 -19.33 -9.42 -8.56
N LEU A 302 -18.76 -10.57 -8.95
CA LEU A 302 -17.58 -10.64 -9.80
C LEU A 302 -17.97 -10.30 -11.25
N GLN A 303 -17.60 -9.12 -11.70
CA GLN A 303 -17.86 -8.62 -13.06
C GLN A 303 -16.85 -9.15 -14.10
N GLY A 304 -15.70 -9.66 -13.64
CA GLY A 304 -14.64 -10.20 -14.48
C GLY A 304 -13.26 -9.98 -13.89
N ARG A 305 -12.27 -9.69 -14.72
CA ARG A 305 -10.90 -9.38 -14.31
C ARG A 305 -10.21 -8.44 -15.30
N LEU A 306 -9.17 -7.75 -14.85
CA LEU A 306 -8.26 -7.04 -15.77
C LEU A 306 -7.56 -8.08 -16.66
N GLY A 307 -7.88 -8.06 -17.96
CA GLY A 307 -7.45 -9.05 -18.94
C GLY A 307 -6.11 -8.76 -19.60
N GLY A 308 -5.70 -9.61 -20.54
CA GLY A 308 -4.56 -9.35 -21.42
C GLY A 308 -3.16 -9.61 -20.85
N LEU A 309 -3.04 -10.08 -19.60
CA LEU A 309 -1.76 -10.48 -19.01
C LEU A 309 -1.50 -11.97 -19.17
N HIS A 310 -0.27 -12.31 -19.56
CA HIS A 310 0.20 -13.68 -19.68
C HIS A 310 0.82 -14.16 -18.37
N LEU A 311 0.38 -15.32 -17.88
CA LEU A 311 0.75 -15.87 -16.56
C LEU A 311 2.27 -15.95 -16.29
N ARG A 312 3.08 -16.16 -17.35
CA ARG A 312 4.54 -16.33 -17.24
C ARG A 312 5.37 -15.13 -17.69
N GLU A 313 4.83 -14.33 -18.60
CA GLU A 313 5.57 -13.23 -19.25
C GLU A 313 5.26 -11.89 -18.63
N ASP A 314 4.13 -11.78 -17.94
CA ASP A 314 3.68 -10.58 -17.23
C ASP A 314 3.51 -10.87 -15.73
N SER A 315 4.23 -11.89 -15.23
CA SER A 315 4.03 -12.45 -13.90
C SER A 315 4.46 -11.46 -12.80
N PRO A 316 3.58 -11.11 -11.84
CA PRO A 316 3.91 -10.22 -10.72
C PRO A 316 4.88 -10.87 -9.72
N PHE A 317 4.98 -12.20 -9.74
CA PHE A 317 5.88 -12.96 -8.88
C PHE A 317 7.35 -12.74 -9.22
N THR A 318 7.68 -12.37 -10.46
CA THR A 318 9.05 -12.01 -10.82
C THR A 318 9.30 -10.54 -10.46
N GLY A 319 9.95 -10.31 -9.32
CA GLY A 319 10.19 -8.96 -8.79
C GLY A 319 9.32 -8.61 -7.58
N PHE A 320 8.32 -9.46 -7.26
CA PHE A 320 7.41 -9.30 -6.13
C PHE A 320 6.56 -8.01 -6.22
N ASP A 321 6.08 -7.69 -7.42
CA ASP A 321 5.27 -6.50 -7.71
C ASP A 321 3.78 -6.88 -7.73
N PHE A 322 3.08 -6.70 -6.60
CA PHE A 322 1.68 -7.14 -6.43
C PHE A 322 0.66 -6.00 -6.34
N THR A 323 1.10 -4.78 -6.67
CA THR A 323 0.28 -3.58 -6.53
C THR A 323 -0.50 -3.32 -7.82
N VAL A 324 -1.80 -3.11 -7.68
CA VAL A 324 -2.61 -2.40 -8.68
C VAL A 324 -3.00 -1.05 -8.07
N VAL A 325 -3.05 -0.02 -8.88
CA VAL A 325 -3.58 1.30 -8.48
C VAL A 325 -4.66 1.70 -9.46
N ALA A 326 -5.52 2.63 -9.08
CA ALA A 326 -6.61 3.07 -9.94
C ALA A 326 -6.80 4.59 -9.91
N ASP A 327 -7.27 5.13 -11.03
CA ASP A 327 -7.87 6.46 -11.10
C ASP A 327 -9.38 6.30 -11.03
N PRO A 328 -10.01 6.51 -9.85
CA PRO A 328 -11.44 6.32 -9.70
C PRO A 328 -12.28 7.41 -10.39
N HIS A 329 -11.71 8.57 -10.68
CA HIS A 329 -12.44 9.65 -11.36
C HIS A 329 -12.55 9.43 -12.86
N ARG A 330 -11.64 8.63 -13.43
CA ARG A 330 -11.60 8.30 -14.86
C ARG A 330 -11.82 6.80 -15.14
N ALA A 331 -12.07 6.02 -14.09
CA ALA A 331 -12.30 4.58 -14.10
C ALA A 331 -11.23 3.78 -14.85
N ARG A 332 -9.98 3.89 -14.37
CA ARG A 332 -8.80 3.23 -14.97
C ARG A 332 -7.97 2.52 -13.93
N ALA A 333 -7.41 1.37 -14.30
CA ALA A 333 -6.46 0.65 -13.47
C ALA A 333 -5.07 0.66 -14.09
N PHE A 334 -4.04 0.59 -13.24
CA PHE A 334 -2.65 0.56 -13.65
C PHE A 334 -1.88 -0.47 -12.84
N HIS A 335 -0.94 -1.13 -13.50
CA HIS A 335 -0.01 -2.07 -12.89
C HIS A 335 1.37 -1.86 -13.47
N LEU A 336 2.39 -1.94 -12.62
CA LEU A 336 3.79 -1.92 -13.03
C LEU A 336 4.48 -3.09 -12.36
N ASN A 337 5.13 -3.91 -13.16
CA ASN A 337 6.02 -4.97 -12.69
C ASN A 337 7.34 -4.95 -13.46
N ARG A 338 8.18 -5.96 -13.23
CA ARG A 338 9.46 -6.10 -13.93
C ARG A 338 9.35 -6.10 -15.47
N TYR A 339 8.25 -6.57 -16.03
CA TYR A 339 8.09 -6.80 -17.48
C TYR A 339 7.44 -5.64 -18.22
N GLY A 340 6.64 -4.84 -17.53
CA GLY A 340 5.96 -3.74 -18.18
C GLY A 340 5.11 -2.91 -17.26
N MET A 341 4.63 -1.82 -17.84
CA MET A 341 3.54 -1.02 -17.29
C MET A 341 2.29 -1.24 -18.15
N TYR A 342 1.16 -1.40 -17.48
CA TYR A 342 -0.10 -1.80 -18.08
C TYR A 342 -1.20 -0.86 -17.61
N ALA A 343 -2.14 -0.54 -18.50
CA ALA A 343 -3.31 0.28 -18.18
C ALA A 343 -4.59 -0.33 -18.76
N TRP A 344 -5.65 -0.30 -17.97
CA TRP A 344 -6.95 -0.85 -18.33
C TRP A 344 -8.05 0.19 -18.19
N SER A 345 -9.11 0.03 -18.97
CA SER A 345 -10.42 0.64 -18.72
C SER A 345 -11.21 -0.13 -17.65
N ALA A 346 -12.30 0.48 -17.19
CA ALA A 346 -13.19 -0.08 -16.16
C ALA A 346 -13.77 -1.47 -16.49
N ASP A 347 -13.97 -1.75 -17.78
CA ASP A 347 -14.44 -3.04 -18.29
C ASP A 347 -13.37 -4.16 -18.26
N GLY A 348 -12.15 -3.84 -17.81
CA GLY A 348 -11.04 -4.79 -17.74
C GLY A 348 -10.31 -5.00 -19.07
N VAL A 349 -10.58 -4.19 -20.09
CA VAL A 349 -9.85 -4.25 -21.38
C VAL A 349 -8.49 -3.56 -21.25
N LEU A 350 -7.43 -4.27 -21.67
CA LEU A 350 -6.07 -3.74 -21.69
C LEU A 350 -5.96 -2.70 -22.81
N ARG A 351 -5.65 -1.46 -22.45
CA ARG A 351 -5.57 -0.31 -23.36
C ARG A 351 -4.15 0.08 -23.73
N ALA A 352 -3.23 -0.03 -22.77
CA ALA A 352 -1.82 0.25 -23.01
C ALA A 352 -0.92 -0.81 -22.36
N ARG A 353 0.14 -1.19 -23.07
CA ARG A 353 1.23 -2.04 -22.58
C ARG A 353 2.55 -1.43 -23.01
N MET A 354 3.39 -1.08 -22.04
CA MET A 354 4.73 -0.54 -22.23
C MET A 354 5.74 -1.57 -21.73
N SER A 355 6.36 -2.32 -22.65
CA SER A 355 7.28 -3.42 -22.30
C SER A 355 8.64 -2.90 -21.86
N THR A 356 9.16 -3.37 -20.73
CA THR A 356 10.52 -3.02 -20.25
C THR A 356 11.63 -3.63 -21.10
N ALA A 357 11.30 -4.53 -22.04
CA ALA A 357 12.23 -5.00 -23.06
C ALA A 357 12.55 -3.91 -24.09
N GLU A 358 11.63 -2.97 -24.30
CA GLU A 358 11.84 -1.85 -25.21
C GLU A 358 12.76 -0.81 -24.57
N LYS A 359 13.70 -0.29 -25.36
CA LYS A 359 14.73 0.64 -24.88
C LYS A 359 14.16 1.86 -24.17
N LEU A 360 13.01 2.37 -24.65
CA LEU A 360 12.35 3.56 -24.12
C LEU A 360 11.78 3.35 -22.71
N PHE A 361 11.29 2.15 -22.41
CA PHE A 361 10.63 1.82 -21.13
C PHE A 361 11.48 0.96 -20.20
N LYS A 362 12.65 0.48 -20.65
CA LYS A 362 13.63 -0.24 -19.82
C LYS A 362 13.88 0.40 -18.44
N PRO A 363 13.95 1.74 -18.27
CA PRO A 363 14.13 2.34 -16.95
C PRO A 363 13.03 2.01 -15.92
N LEU A 364 11.81 1.66 -16.34
CA LEU A 364 10.69 1.34 -15.43
C LEU A 364 10.97 0.18 -14.48
N VAL A 365 11.91 -0.73 -14.81
CA VAL A 365 12.34 -1.81 -13.91
C VAL A 365 12.91 -1.31 -12.58
N HIS A 366 13.30 -0.03 -12.52
CA HIS A 366 13.81 0.62 -11.32
C HIS A 366 12.72 1.32 -10.49
N PHE A 367 11.47 1.36 -10.96
CA PHE A 367 10.37 2.06 -10.30
C PHE A 367 9.30 1.11 -9.77
N ALA A 368 8.81 1.40 -8.56
CA ALA A 368 7.59 0.82 -8.03
C ALA A 368 6.44 1.81 -8.27
N LEU A 369 5.27 1.28 -8.64
CA LEU A 369 4.04 2.07 -8.74
C LEU A 369 3.39 2.13 -7.35
N LEU A 370 3.17 3.35 -6.87
CA LEU A 370 2.65 3.59 -5.53
C LEU A 370 1.15 3.90 -5.52
N GLU A 371 0.72 4.87 -6.33
CA GLU A 371 -0.68 5.34 -6.35
C GLU A 371 -0.98 6.15 -7.63
N CYS A 372 -2.27 6.40 -7.90
CA CYS A 372 -2.70 7.46 -8.82
C CYS A 372 -3.30 8.64 -8.04
N THR A 373 -2.83 9.86 -8.30
CA THR A 373 -3.33 11.07 -7.61
C THR A 373 -4.76 11.41 -8.08
N PRO A 374 -5.54 12.15 -7.27
CA PRO A 374 -6.84 12.68 -7.72
C PRO A 374 -6.75 13.54 -8.99
N ALA A 375 -5.59 14.17 -9.24
CA ALA A 375 -5.34 14.94 -10.45
C ALA A 375 -5.15 14.06 -11.71
N GLY A 376 -4.98 12.74 -11.55
CA GLY A 376 -4.71 11.81 -12.65
C GLY A 376 -3.22 11.69 -12.96
N GLU A 377 -2.36 11.64 -11.95
CA GLU A 377 -0.93 11.39 -12.12
C GLU A 377 -0.52 10.10 -11.42
N LEU A 378 0.29 9.28 -12.08
CA LEU A 378 0.87 8.10 -11.47
C LEU A 378 2.09 8.48 -10.64
N LEU A 379 2.15 7.95 -9.43
CA LEU A 379 3.27 8.12 -8.51
C LEU A 379 4.20 6.91 -8.62
N LEU A 380 5.40 7.12 -9.19
CA LEU A 380 6.42 6.09 -9.39
C LEU A 380 7.63 6.37 -8.50
N ALA A 381 7.93 5.49 -7.55
CA ALA A 381 9.11 5.64 -6.69
C ALA A 381 10.30 4.84 -7.23
N HIS A 382 11.44 5.50 -7.42
CA HIS A 382 12.67 4.83 -7.82
C HIS A 382 13.24 4.00 -6.65
N ARG A 383 13.27 2.68 -6.78
CA ARG A 383 13.60 1.69 -5.72
C ARG A 383 14.95 1.94 -5.01
N LYS A 384 15.92 2.53 -5.71
CA LYS A 384 17.27 2.83 -5.17
C LYS A 384 17.64 4.30 -5.02
N GLN A 385 16.96 5.19 -5.74
CA GLN A 385 17.36 6.60 -5.79
C GLN A 385 16.50 7.45 -4.87
N HIS A 386 15.43 6.88 -4.29
CA HIS A 386 14.53 7.55 -3.34
C HIS A 386 13.98 8.85 -3.93
N LEU A 387 13.54 8.76 -5.18
CA LEU A 387 12.90 9.85 -5.92
C LEU A 387 11.50 9.42 -6.33
N LEU A 388 10.52 10.32 -6.20
CA LEU A 388 9.15 10.13 -6.64
C LEU A 388 8.92 10.85 -7.97
N LEU A 389 8.69 10.10 -9.04
CA LEU A 389 8.33 10.60 -10.35
C LEU A 389 6.81 10.63 -10.50
N ARG A 390 6.27 11.78 -10.90
CA ARG A 390 4.86 12.00 -11.26
C ARG A 390 4.73 11.89 -12.77
N VAL A 391 3.85 11.00 -13.24
CA VAL A 391 3.55 10.83 -14.66
C VAL A 391 2.09 11.19 -14.91
N PRO A 392 1.78 12.25 -15.67
CA PRO A 392 0.39 12.59 -15.99
C PRO A 392 -0.24 11.47 -16.83
N VAL A 393 -1.45 11.06 -16.46
CA VAL A 393 -2.26 10.12 -17.25
C VAL A 393 -3.05 10.92 -18.28
N PRO A 394 -2.83 10.71 -19.58
CA PRO A 394 -3.57 11.41 -20.63
C PRO A 394 -5.04 10.99 -20.65
N GLN A 395 -5.92 11.83 -21.20
CA GLN A 395 -7.34 11.51 -21.32
C GLN A 395 -7.58 10.32 -22.25
N ASP A 396 -6.79 10.14 -23.29
CA ASP A 396 -6.76 8.89 -24.06
C ASP A 396 -5.64 7.99 -23.53
N LEU A 397 -5.95 6.75 -23.17
CA LEU A 397 -4.94 5.81 -22.67
C LEU A 397 -3.94 5.39 -23.75
N ASP A 398 -4.29 5.54 -25.02
CA ASP A 398 -3.41 5.24 -26.15
C ASP A 398 -2.17 6.18 -26.15
N ASP A 399 -2.30 7.39 -25.59
CA ASP A 399 -1.21 8.36 -25.44
C ASP A 399 -0.34 8.13 -24.20
N LEU A 400 -0.68 7.16 -23.32
CA LEU A 400 0.02 6.95 -22.05
C LEU A 400 1.51 6.62 -22.25
N ALA A 401 1.83 5.86 -23.30
CA ALA A 401 3.21 5.52 -23.64
C ALA A 401 4.07 6.78 -23.90
N VAL A 402 3.51 7.78 -24.57
CA VAL A 402 4.18 9.06 -24.85
C VAL A 402 4.42 9.84 -23.56
N ALA A 403 3.41 9.91 -22.68
CA ALA A 403 3.52 10.59 -21.39
C ALA A 403 4.60 9.94 -20.48
N VAL A 404 4.63 8.62 -20.42
CA VAL A 404 5.65 7.86 -19.67
C VAL A 404 7.05 8.08 -20.25
N GLU A 405 7.20 8.00 -21.57
CA GLU A 405 8.49 8.24 -22.23
C GLU A 405 9.01 9.67 -21.95
N ALA A 406 8.12 10.68 -22.03
CA ALA A 406 8.47 12.06 -21.75
C ALA A 406 8.95 12.25 -20.30
N ALA A 407 8.26 11.65 -19.32
CA ALA A 407 8.64 11.69 -17.92
C ALA A 407 10.01 11.03 -17.68
N LEU A 408 10.25 9.86 -18.28
CA LEU A 408 11.53 9.15 -18.17
C LEU A 408 12.70 9.92 -18.82
N LYS A 409 12.47 10.59 -19.96
CA LYS A 409 13.47 11.48 -20.58
C LYS A 409 13.80 12.68 -19.69
N GLY A 410 12.80 13.27 -19.04
CA GLY A 410 12.96 14.40 -18.12
C GLY A 410 13.71 14.05 -16.83
N TYR A 411 13.56 12.80 -16.36
CA TYR A 411 14.09 12.31 -15.08
C TYR A 411 15.57 12.64 -14.86
N GLY A 412 16.44 12.40 -15.84
CA GLY A 412 17.89 12.59 -15.69
C GLY A 412 18.28 14.05 -15.44
N ARG A 413 17.60 14.99 -16.10
CA ARG A 413 17.83 16.43 -15.95
C ARG A 413 17.34 16.92 -14.58
N GLU A 414 16.12 16.54 -14.20
CA GLU A 414 15.53 16.93 -12.91
C GLU A 414 16.32 16.33 -11.74
N ARG A 415 16.71 15.05 -11.82
CA ARG A 415 17.60 14.42 -10.84
C ARG A 415 18.90 15.19 -10.69
N THR A 416 19.50 15.64 -11.79
CA THR A 416 20.77 16.39 -11.73
C THR A 416 20.60 17.74 -11.03
N ALA A 417 19.48 18.42 -11.25
CA ALA A 417 19.15 19.64 -10.51
C ALA A 417 18.96 19.35 -9.01
N LEU A 418 18.24 18.29 -8.65
CA LEU A 418 18.07 17.86 -7.26
C LEU A 418 19.40 17.51 -6.59
N LYS A 419 20.30 16.79 -7.28
CA LYS A 419 21.63 16.48 -6.72
C LYS A 419 22.45 17.74 -6.44
N LYS A 420 22.31 18.81 -7.23
CA LYS A 420 22.98 20.09 -6.97
C LYS A 420 22.38 20.81 -5.76
N GLN A 421 21.07 20.68 -5.54
CA GLN A 421 20.37 21.32 -4.44
C GLN A 421 20.62 20.61 -3.10
N TYR A 422 20.53 19.28 -3.07
CA TYR A 422 20.56 18.50 -1.84
C TYR A 422 21.91 17.81 -1.57
N ALA A 423 22.79 17.71 -2.56
CA ALA A 423 24.07 17.00 -2.46
C ALA A 423 23.97 15.62 -1.78
N PRO A 424 23.06 14.72 -2.24
CA PRO A 424 22.80 13.46 -1.55
C PRO A 424 24.02 12.54 -1.58
N VAL A 425 24.25 11.85 -0.48
CA VAL A 425 25.31 10.82 -0.35
C VAL A 425 24.65 9.45 -0.39
N ASN A 426 25.11 8.56 -1.29
CA ASN A 426 24.51 7.24 -1.51
C ASN A 426 22.98 7.24 -1.70
N TRP A 427 22.47 8.31 -2.33
CA TRP A 427 21.02 8.56 -2.53
C TRP A 427 20.22 8.80 -1.24
N LEU A 428 20.86 8.93 -0.09
CA LEU A 428 20.22 9.50 1.08
C LEU A 428 20.08 11.01 0.87
N TRP A 429 18.84 11.46 0.71
CA TRP A 429 18.50 12.87 0.66
C TRP A 429 18.16 13.31 2.08
N SER A 430 18.84 14.32 2.61
CA SER A 430 18.51 14.90 3.91
C SER A 430 17.79 16.23 3.72
N ASP A 431 16.87 16.54 4.62
CA ASP A 431 16.20 17.83 4.67
C ASP A 431 16.07 18.32 6.12
N SER A 432 16.21 19.63 6.31
CA SER A 432 16.06 20.30 7.61
C SER A 432 14.96 21.37 7.62
N ALA A 433 14.21 21.52 6.52
CA ALA A 433 13.18 22.52 6.38
C ALA A 433 11.83 22.04 6.94
N ALA A 434 11.54 20.74 6.85
CA ALA A 434 10.32 20.17 7.39
C ALA A 434 10.32 20.13 8.93
N THR A 435 9.16 20.40 9.53
CA THR A 435 8.96 20.19 10.98
C THR A 435 8.93 18.70 11.27
N VAL A 436 9.66 18.24 12.30
CA VAL A 436 9.73 16.82 12.67
C VAL A 436 8.92 16.58 13.94
N HIS A 437 7.94 15.68 13.84
CA HIS A 437 7.08 15.24 14.94
C HIS A 437 7.40 13.80 15.29
N HIS A 438 7.70 13.54 16.56
CA HIS A 438 7.87 12.18 17.09
C HIS A 438 6.54 11.75 17.69
N LEU A 439 5.90 10.76 17.08
CA LEU A 439 4.57 10.28 17.46
C LEU A 439 4.64 9.14 18.45
#